data_AF-A0A6P0I0T0-F1
#
_entry.id   AF-A0A6P0I0T0-F1
#
_cell.length_a   1.000
_cell.length_b   1.000
_cell.length_c   1.000
_cell.angle_alpha   90.00
_cell.angle_beta   90.00
_cell.angle_gamma   90.00
#
_symmetry.space_group_name_H-M   'P 1'
#
loop_
_entity.id
_entity.type
_entity.pdbx_description
1 polymer ?
#
loop_
_entity_poly.entity_id
_entity_poly.type
_entity_poly.pdbx_seq_one_letter_code
_entity_poly.pdbx_strand_id
1 'polypeptide(L)'
;MVKSQIAKCSEPLPIRWSRQLPPGCSPTTITVKLDPSNRWSVSLRFNDNRDLRLKPLKKRVGVDVGISSLIATSDGTKINNPKYFNKLYQDLRKDTLI
;
A
#
# COMPACT_ATOMS: atom_id res chain seq x y z
N MET A 1 14.98 2.62 -18.56
CA MET A 1 14.04 1.59 -18.07
C MET A 1 14.73 0.74 -17.03
N VAL A 2 14.08 0.45 -15.91
CA VAL A 2 14.60 -0.42 -14.85
C VAL A 2 14.46 -1.87 -15.33
N LYS A 3 15.59 -2.58 -15.47
CA LYS A 3 15.59 -4.02 -15.77
C LYS A 3 15.47 -4.80 -14.46
N SER A 4 14.52 -5.72 -14.41
CA SER A 4 14.28 -6.59 -13.24
C SER A 4 14.59 -8.02 -13.64
N GLN A 5 15.78 -8.49 -13.27
CA GLN A 5 16.25 -9.83 -13.60
C GLN A 5 15.94 -10.79 -12.46
N ILE A 6 15.22 -11.86 -12.77
CA ILE A 6 14.88 -12.92 -11.82
C ILE A 6 15.91 -14.05 -12.00
N ALA A 7 16.31 -14.67 -10.89
CA ALA A 7 17.18 -15.83 -10.95
C ALA A 7 16.57 -16.93 -11.82
N LYS A 8 17.39 -17.56 -12.68
CA LYS A 8 16.98 -18.59 -13.65
C LYS A 8 16.09 -18.09 -14.80
N CYS A 9 15.96 -16.78 -15.00
CA CYS A 9 15.39 -16.21 -16.23
C CYS A 9 16.53 -15.68 -17.12
N SER A 10 16.53 -16.09 -18.40
CA SER A 10 17.51 -15.63 -19.40
C SER A 10 17.34 -14.16 -19.74
N GLU A 11 16.10 -13.68 -19.72
CA GLU A 11 15.74 -12.31 -20.03
C GLU A 11 15.09 -11.61 -18.83
N PRO A 12 15.24 -10.27 -18.70
CA PRO A 12 14.53 -9.51 -17.69
C PRO A 12 13.01 -9.62 -17.86
N LEU A 13 12.27 -9.55 -16.75
CA LEU A 13 10.82 -9.57 -16.80
C LEU A 13 10.30 -8.35 -17.60
N PRO A 14 9.42 -8.53 -18.60
CA PRO A 14 8.81 -7.41 -19.31
C PRO A 14 7.77 -6.73 -18.41
N ILE A 15 8.22 -5.76 -17.61
CA ILE A 15 7.35 -5.04 -16.66
C ILE A 15 6.66 -3.87 -17.37
N ARG A 16 5.32 -3.89 -17.36
CA ARG A 16 4.50 -2.70 -17.61
C ARG A 16 4.43 -1.86 -16.33
N TRP A 17 5.17 -0.78 -16.30
CA TRP A 17 5.21 0.13 -15.16
C TRP A 17 3.95 1.01 -15.12
N SER A 18 3.21 0.98 -14.01
CA SER A 18 2.13 1.96 -13.74
C SER A 18 2.69 3.34 -13.40
N ARG A 19 3.90 3.38 -12.83
CA ARG A 19 4.69 4.57 -12.52
C ARG A 19 6.17 4.25 -12.64
N GLN A 20 6.96 5.22 -13.09
CA GLN A 20 8.42 5.11 -13.09
C GLN A 20 8.96 5.10 -11.66
N LEU A 21 10.07 4.40 -11.45
CA LEU A 21 10.83 4.56 -10.21
C LEU A 21 11.44 5.98 -10.15
N PRO A 22 11.67 6.52 -8.96
CA PRO A 22 12.34 7.81 -8.84
C PRO A 22 13.72 7.80 -9.51
N PRO A 23 14.21 8.96 -9.99
CA PRO A 23 15.55 9.06 -10.56
C PRO A 23 16.61 8.55 -9.57
N GLY A 24 17.56 7.76 -10.08
CA GLY A 24 18.63 7.16 -9.26
C GLY A 24 18.22 5.94 -8.43
N CYS A 25 16.94 5.57 -8.41
CA CYS A 25 16.50 4.34 -7.74
C CYS A 25 16.68 3.12 -8.65
N SER A 26 17.26 2.06 -8.10
CA SER A 26 17.29 0.73 -8.71
C SER A 26 16.77 -0.32 -7.71
N PRO A 27 16.05 -1.35 -8.19
CA PRO A 27 15.65 -2.46 -7.33
C PRO A 27 16.87 -3.16 -6.74
N THR A 28 16.89 -3.33 -5.42
CA THR A 28 17.93 -4.05 -4.70
C THR A 28 17.55 -5.50 -4.46
N THR A 29 16.25 -5.81 -4.44
CA THR A 29 15.76 -7.16 -4.18
C THR A 29 14.44 -7.40 -4.89
N ILE A 30 14.32 -8.59 -5.46
CA ILE A 30 13.12 -9.08 -6.13
C ILE A 30 12.64 -10.31 -5.37
N THR A 31 11.40 -10.27 -4.88
CA THR A 31 10.74 -11.41 -4.24
C THR A 31 9.63 -11.91 -5.15
N VAL A 32 9.67 -13.18 -5.51
CA VAL A 32 8.63 -13.85 -6.30
C VAL A 32 7.88 -14.81 -5.37
N LYS A 33 6.55 -14.76 -5.39
CA LYS A 33 5.69 -15.62 -4.57
C LYS A 33 4.57 -16.22 -5.41
N LEU A 34 4.38 -17.54 -5.29
CA LEU A 34 3.17 -18.25 -5.70
C LEU A 34 2.30 -18.48 -4.46
N ASP A 35 1.05 -18.03 -4.50
CA ASP A 35 0.09 -18.29 -3.42
C ASP A 35 -0.67 -19.63 -3.63
N PRO A 36 -1.35 -20.16 -2.59
CA PRO A 36 -2.13 -21.40 -2.71
C PRO A 36 -3.30 -21.33 -3.71
N SER A 37 -3.70 -20.14 -4.16
CA SER A 37 -4.67 -19.94 -5.24
C SER A 37 -4.03 -19.99 -6.63
N ASN A 38 -2.78 -20.45 -6.74
CA ASN A 38 -1.98 -20.50 -7.97
C ASN A 38 -1.76 -19.14 -8.63
N ARG A 39 -1.72 -18.06 -7.85
CA ARG A 39 -1.40 -16.72 -8.36
C ARG A 39 0.04 -16.35 -8.07
N TRP A 40 0.72 -15.85 -9.09
CA TRP A 40 2.07 -15.30 -8.97
C TRP A 40 2.03 -13.81 -8.62
N SER A 41 2.94 -13.41 -7.75
CA SER A 41 3.20 -12.00 -7.39
C SER A 41 4.69 -11.73 -7.35
N VAL A 42 5.07 -10.50 -7.72
CA VAL A 42 6.45 -10.02 -7.68
C VAL A 42 6.51 -8.71 -6.91
N SER A 43 7.39 -8.65 -5.91
CA SER A 43 7.66 -7.45 -5.12
C SER A 43 9.09 -6.97 -5.35
N LEU A 44 9.24 -5.67 -5.59
CA LEU A 44 10.53 -5.02 -5.84
C LEU A 44 10.83 -4.05 -4.69
N ARG A 45 11.98 -4.24 -4.03
CA ARG A 45 12.50 -3.31 -3.02
C ARG A 45 13.53 -2.39 -3.66
N PHE A 46 13.47 -1.11 -3.35
CA PHE A 46 14.49 -0.12 -3.70
C PHE A 46 14.59 0.93 -2.61
N ASN A 47 15.71 1.64 -2.54
CA ASN A 47 15.89 2.74 -1.60
C ASN A 47 15.65 4.07 -2.33
N ASP A 48 14.71 4.87 -1.82
CA ASP A 48 14.48 6.23 -2.27
C ASP A 48 15.17 7.21 -1.33
N ASN A 49 16.36 7.66 -1.72
CA ASN A 49 17.22 8.51 -0.88
C ASN A 49 16.88 10.00 -1.02
N ARG A 50 15.78 10.35 -1.67
CA ARG A 50 15.37 11.75 -1.81
C ARG A 50 14.91 12.28 -0.45
N ASP A 51 15.39 13.47 -0.10
CA ASP A 51 14.86 14.20 1.04
C ASP A 51 13.53 14.86 0.67
N LEU A 52 12.42 14.21 1.05
CA LEU A 52 11.07 14.70 0.82
C LEU A 52 10.48 15.42 2.04
N ARG A 53 11.32 15.78 3.03
CA ARG A 53 10.85 16.50 4.21
C ARG A 53 10.36 17.89 3.80
N LEU A 54 9.13 18.20 4.18
CA LEU A 54 8.59 19.54 4.03
C LEU A 54 9.24 20.48 5.06
N LYS A 55 9.25 21.78 4.77
CA LYS A 55 9.68 22.79 5.74
C LYS A 55 8.84 22.63 7.02
N PRO A 56 9.43 22.72 8.22
CA PRO A 56 8.67 22.58 9.46
C PRO A 56 7.67 23.73 9.60
N LEU A 57 6.42 23.41 9.95
CA LEU A 57 5.40 24.39 10.29
C LEU A 57 5.25 24.51 11.82
N LYS A 58 4.92 25.71 12.29
CA LYS A 58 4.53 25.94 13.70
C LYS A 58 3.15 25.35 14.02
N LYS A 59 2.26 25.23 13.02
CA LYS A 59 0.92 24.66 13.20
C LYS A 59 1.03 23.21 13.69
N ARG A 60 0.31 22.89 14.77
CA ARG A 60 0.13 21.54 15.29
C ARG A 60 -1.35 21.18 15.20
N VAL A 61 -1.65 19.97 14.74
CA VAL A 61 -3.01 19.45 14.67
C VAL A 61 -2.99 18.06 15.29
N GLY A 62 -3.80 17.86 16.33
CA GLY A 62 -4.03 16.53 16.89
C GLY A 62 -4.87 15.71 15.93
N VAL A 63 -4.51 14.45 15.73
CA VAL A 63 -5.24 13.50 14.88
C VAL A 63 -5.68 12.35 15.77
N ASP A 64 -7.00 12.14 15.84
CA ASP A 64 -7.63 10.99 16.47
C ASP A 64 -8.20 10.05 15.40
N VAL A 65 -8.05 8.74 15.59
CA VAL A 65 -8.53 7.71 14.67
C VAL A 65 -9.52 6.82 15.39
N GLY A 66 -10.73 6.69 14.84
CA GLY A 66 -11.83 6.09 15.58
C GLY A 66 -12.81 5.29 14.74
N ILE A 67 -13.75 4.65 15.43
CA ILE A 67 -14.78 3.82 14.82
C ILE A 67 -15.90 4.70 14.23
N SER A 68 -16.28 5.76 14.92
CA SER A 68 -17.34 6.69 14.48
C SER A 68 -16.90 7.55 13.29
N SER A 69 -15.68 8.10 13.36
CA SER A 69 -15.00 8.83 12.29
C SER A 69 -13.63 8.22 12.07
N LEU A 70 -13.28 7.94 10.82
CA LEU A 70 -11.98 7.38 10.47
C LEU A 70 -10.85 8.27 10.98
N ILE A 71 -11.00 9.58 10.77
CA ILE A 71 -10.07 10.61 11.23
C ILE A 71 -10.89 11.77 11.80
N ALA A 72 -10.53 12.24 12.99
CA ALA A 72 -10.98 13.51 13.54
C ALA A 72 -9.75 14.36 13.88
N THR A 73 -9.76 15.63 13.48
CA THR A 73 -8.66 16.55 13.76
C THR A 73 -9.05 17.61 14.78
N SER A 74 -8.08 18.10 15.55
CA SER A 74 -8.31 19.16 16.55
C SER A 74 -8.71 20.50 15.93
N ASP A 75 -8.53 20.68 14.61
CA ASP A 75 -8.99 21.85 13.87
C ASP A 75 -10.36 21.63 13.18
N GLY A 76 -11.09 20.59 13.57
CA GLY A 76 -12.51 20.39 13.24
C GLY A 76 -12.79 19.53 12.02
N THR A 77 -11.77 19.02 11.32
CA THR A 77 -11.97 18.09 10.20
C THR A 77 -12.44 16.74 10.73
N LYS A 78 -13.48 16.18 10.13
CA LYS A 78 -13.93 14.81 10.39
C LYS A 78 -14.10 14.07 9.07
N ILE A 79 -13.36 12.98 8.93
CA ILE A 79 -13.49 12.05 7.80
C ILE A 79 -14.35 10.88 8.29
N ASN A 80 -15.48 10.67 7.64
CA ASN A 80 -16.39 9.58 7.99
C ASN A 80 -15.70 8.23 7.82
N ASN A 81 -16.00 7.29 8.72
CA ASN A 81 -15.54 5.92 8.59
C ASN A 81 -16.35 5.20 7.50
N PRO A 82 -15.74 4.84 6.35
CA PRO A 82 -16.46 4.12 5.33
C PRO A 82 -16.73 2.69 5.81
N LYS A 83 -18.01 2.39 6.03
CA LYS A 83 -18.45 1.14 6.64
C LYS A 83 -18.58 0.00 5.62
N TYR A 84 -17.57 -0.20 4.76
CA TYR A 84 -17.61 -1.16 3.65
C TYR A 84 -17.94 -2.59 4.10
N PHE A 85 -17.44 -2.97 5.28
CA PHE A 85 -17.59 -4.33 5.80
C PHE A 85 -18.90 -4.58 6.55
N ASN A 86 -19.74 -3.57 6.79
CA ASN A 86 -20.96 -3.76 7.58
C ASN A 86 -21.89 -4.81 6.96
N LYS A 87 -22.06 -4.78 5.63
CA LYS A 87 -22.89 -5.77 4.93
C LYS A 87 -22.28 -7.18 5.04
N LEU A 88 -20.97 -7.30 4.80
CA LEU A 88 -20.25 -8.57 4.91
C LEU A 88 -20.33 -9.16 6.33
N TYR A 89 -20.22 -8.32 7.38
CA TYR A 89 -20.40 -8.76 8.76
C TYR A 89 -21.84 -9.21 9.07
N GLN A 90 -22.84 -8.55 8.49
CA GLN A 90 -24.23 -8.97 8.63
C GLN A 90 -24.47 -10.32 7.94
N ASP A 91 -23.89 -10.54 6.77
CA ASP A 91 -24.03 -11.79 6.03
C ASP A 91 -23.31 -12.94 6.76
N LEU A 92 -22.07 -12.72 7.23
CA LEU A 92 -21.34 -13.70 8.07
C LEU A 92 -22.10 -14.08 9.35
N ARG A 93 -22.76 -13.12 10.01
CA ARG A 93 -23.57 -13.40 11.21
C ARG A 93 -24.78 -14.27 10.91
N LYS A 94 -25.39 -14.15 9.72
CA LYS A 94 -26.50 -15.01 9.32
C LYS A 94 -26.01 -16.43 9.04
N ASP A 95 -24.88 -16.56 8.34
CA ASP A 95 -24.32 -17.86 7.98
C ASP A 95 -23.79 -18.66 9.19
N THR A 96 -23.42 -17.96 10.27
CA THR A 96 -22.93 -18.59 11.52
C THR A 96 -24.07 -19.03 12.46
N LEU A 97 -25.34 -18.71 12.14
CA LEU A 97 -26.51 -19.09 12.94
C LEU A 97 -27.21 -20.37 12.42
N ILE A 98 -26.49 -21.23 11.69
CA ILE A 98 -26.93 -22.55 11.24
C ILE A 98 -26.07 -23.61 11.92
#